data_AF-A0AA85IPG3-F1
#
_entry.id   AF-A0AA85IPG3-F1
#
_cell.length_a   1.000
_cell.length_b   1.000
_cell.length_c   1.000
_cell.angle_alpha   90.00
_cell.angle_beta   90.00
_cell.angle_gamma   90.00
#
_symmetry.space_group_name_H-M   'P 1'
#
loop_
_entity.id
_entity.type
_entity.pdbx_description
1 polymer ?
#
loop_
_entity_poly.entity_id
_entity_poly.type
_entity_poly.pdbx_seq_one_letter_code
_entity_poly.pdbx_strand_id
1 'polypeptide(L)'
;MMNRRYFKGSQTTINITNGSSLDRNFSESNSNVDKAHNNIDELFNRILHPDHRKNAIIEICKCIKSDKNNSSNVGYFIFGRPGISAALLCETFEHYPYDKRVPVSSTSFEIIRSIIGIFQEVIMHGEHRYDLFNSGLLTYLLPYFNVNGQAFDVEHLHAGLLGLYATMSSKFTLDDMEAFFSFSYGHPPHSDNFNETNNEEGITNRNDIIDCFSLEDLLTHTLYALLQGAGQASKHMALMLLSRLLKLKQQRARLYTNHGLFNQVIWNLTHIMRYISHRMTPEFQAESMREIRLSNRGEQTIFTQTKRLLQFTIECFEQLIIDPVLCHKSTSFLPVELRSNHFVELFLQDEGVRGWLETI
;
A
#
# COMPACT_ATOMS: atom_id res chain seq x y z
N MET A 1 -10.75 -29.65 39.65
CA MET A 1 -11.86 -30.62 39.78
C MET A 1 -12.38 -30.90 38.38
N MET A 2 -12.19 -32.13 37.90
CA MET A 2 -12.68 -32.67 36.62
C MET A 2 -14.20 -32.62 36.53
N ASN A 3 -14.76 -32.41 35.34
CA ASN A 3 -15.90 -33.22 34.91
C ASN A 3 -16.04 -33.37 33.39
N ARG A 4 -15.94 -34.62 32.97
CA ARG A 4 -16.41 -35.20 31.70
C ARG A 4 -17.93 -35.06 31.57
N ARG A 5 -18.40 -35.23 30.31
CA ARG A 5 -19.66 -35.87 29.82
C ARG A 5 -20.40 -34.92 28.86
N TYR A 6 -21.00 -35.29 27.74
CA TYR A 6 -21.17 -36.52 26.96
C TYR A 6 -21.59 -36.02 25.57
N PHE A 7 -21.06 -36.55 24.46
CA PHE A 7 -21.79 -36.52 23.19
C PHE A 7 -21.88 -37.93 22.64
N LYS A 8 -23.13 -38.41 22.57
CA LYS A 8 -23.56 -39.69 22.04
C LYS A 8 -23.23 -39.74 20.54
N GLY A 9 -22.66 -40.86 20.11
CA GLY A 9 -22.48 -41.17 18.71
C GLY A 9 -23.80 -41.50 18.01
N SER A 10 -23.83 -41.17 16.73
CA SER A 10 -24.66 -41.85 15.73
C SER A 10 -23.69 -42.32 14.66
N GLN A 11 -23.49 -43.63 14.58
CA GLN A 11 -22.73 -44.29 13.53
C GLN A 11 -23.56 -44.28 12.23
N THR A 12 -22.96 -43.81 11.15
CA THR A 12 -23.29 -44.32 9.81
C THR A 12 -21.98 -44.57 9.07
N THR A 13 -21.63 -45.85 9.05
CA THR A 13 -20.56 -46.49 8.27
C THR A 13 -20.76 -46.26 6.77
N ILE A 14 -19.76 -45.73 6.07
CA ILE A 14 -19.65 -45.83 4.61
C ILE A 14 -18.68 -46.96 4.29
N ASN A 15 -19.21 -47.95 3.59
CA ASN A 15 -18.55 -49.19 3.17
C ASN A 15 -17.53 -48.89 2.06
N ILE A 16 -16.27 -49.33 2.24
CA ILE A 16 -15.23 -49.29 1.22
C ILE A 16 -15.14 -50.68 0.60
N THR A 17 -15.55 -50.83 -0.66
CA THR A 17 -15.14 -51.95 -1.52
C THR A 17 -15.00 -51.51 -2.98
N ASN A 18 -13.73 -51.40 -3.38
CA ASN A 18 -13.08 -51.59 -4.69
C ASN A 18 -13.91 -51.98 -5.93
N GLY A 19 -13.52 -51.42 -7.09
CA GLY A 19 -13.39 -52.19 -8.33
C GLY A 19 -13.73 -51.51 -9.66
N SER A 20 -12.69 -51.02 -10.35
CA SER A 20 -12.47 -50.99 -11.82
C SER A 20 -13.46 -50.28 -12.76
N SER A 21 -13.00 -49.23 -13.47
CA SER A 21 -12.48 -49.35 -14.85
C SER A 21 -11.90 -48.02 -15.35
N LEU A 22 -10.61 -48.03 -15.68
CA LEU A 22 -10.02 -47.11 -16.66
C LEU A 22 -10.68 -47.38 -18.02
N ASP A 23 -11.19 -46.34 -18.67
CA ASP A 23 -10.83 -46.07 -20.06
C ASP A 23 -11.33 -44.69 -20.53
N ARG A 24 -10.36 -43.90 -20.99
CA ARG A 24 -10.35 -43.12 -22.23
C ARG A 24 -11.65 -42.45 -22.67
N ASN A 25 -11.62 -41.12 -22.73
CA ASN A 25 -11.81 -40.41 -24.00
C ASN A 25 -11.20 -39.00 -23.90
N PHE A 26 -9.95 -38.90 -24.35
CA PHE A 26 -9.48 -37.70 -25.03
C PHE A 26 -10.22 -37.64 -26.37
N SER A 27 -11.05 -36.62 -26.55
CA SER A 27 -11.43 -36.16 -27.87
C SER A 27 -11.38 -34.64 -27.85
N GLU A 28 -10.29 -34.10 -28.38
CA GLU A 28 -10.26 -32.76 -28.95
C GLU A 28 -11.40 -32.63 -29.96
N SER A 29 -12.25 -31.63 -29.76
CA SER A 29 -12.98 -31.00 -30.85
C SER A 29 -13.01 -29.51 -30.56
N ASN A 30 -12.21 -28.80 -31.36
CA ASN A 30 -12.16 -27.36 -31.49
C ASN A 30 -13.52 -26.74 -31.84
N SER A 31 -13.56 -25.43 -31.56
CA SER A 31 -14.43 -24.36 -32.06
C SER A 31 -15.84 -24.21 -31.48
N ASN A 32 -16.06 -22.99 -30.96
CA ASN A 32 -17.30 -22.32 -30.57
C ASN A 32 -17.73 -22.42 -29.10
N VAL A 33 -17.03 -21.70 -28.20
CA VAL A 33 -17.71 -20.91 -27.15
C VAL A 33 -16.93 -19.60 -26.93
N ASP A 34 -17.21 -18.62 -27.78
CA ASP A 34 -17.02 -17.22 -27.43
C ASP A 34 -17.92 -16.88 -26.22
N LYS A 35 -17.33 -16.23 -25.21
CA LYS A 35 -17.90 -15.78 -23.93
C LYS A 35 -18.11 -16.86 -22.85
N ALA A 36 -17.02 -17.48 -22.40
CA ALA A 36 -16.99 -17.96 -21.02
C ALA A 36 -17.07 -16.75 -20.07
N HIS A 37 -18.22 -16.57 -19.41
CA HIS A 37 -18.21 -15.91 -18.11
C HIS A 37 -17.28 -16.75 -17.22
N ASN A 38 -16.03 -16.32 -17.06
CA ASN A 38 -15.12 -16.97 -16.13
C ASN A 38 -15.75 -16.87 -14.74
N ASN A 39 -16.32 -17.97 -14.25
CA ASN A 39 -16.90 -18.01 -12.92
C ASN A 39 -15.80 -17.72 -11.91
N ILE A 40 -15.94 -16.62 -11.16
CA ILE A 40 -14.91 -16.18 -10.21
C ILE A 40 -14.60 -17.25 -9.17
N ASP A 41 -15.58 -18.07 -8.79
CA ASP A 41 -15.39 -19.21 -7.89
C ASP A 41 -14.47 -20.29 -8.48
N GLU A 42 -14.58 -20.57 -9.78
CA GLU A 42 -13.69 -21.51 -10.47
C GLU A 42 -12.26 -20.97 -10.52
N LEU A 43 -12.09 -19.67 -10.77
CA LEU A 43 -10.77 -19.03 -10.72
C LEU A 43 -10.15 -19.12 -9.32
N PHE A 44 -10.93 -18.91 -8.26
CA PHE A 44 -10.46 -19.07 -6.89
C PHE A 44 -10.09 -20.52 -6.56
N ASN A 45 -10.79 -21.51 -7.11
CA ASN A 45 -10.38 -22.91 -6.99
C ASN A 45 -9.07 -23.21 -7.73
N ARG A 46 -8.83 -22.56 -8.88
CA ARG A 46 -7.56 -22.69 -9.63
C ARG A 46 -6.34 -22.16 -8.87
N ILE A 47 -6.50 -21.23 -7.93
CA ILE A 47 -5.41 -20.76 -7.05
C ILE A 47 -4.79 -21.91 -6.24
N LEU A 48 -5.58 -22.93 -5.89
CA LEU A 48 -5.10 -24.06 -5.10
C LEU A 48 -4.14 -24.98 -5.89
N HIS A 49 -4.12 -24.87 -7.22
CA HIS A 49 -3.26 -25.65 -8.10
C HIS A 49 -1.99 -24.86 -8.47
N PRO A 50 -0.77 -25.30 -8.07
CA PRO A 50 0.47 -24.56 -8.31
C PRO A 50 0.69 -24.14 -9.77
N ASP A 51 0.40 -25.02 -10.71
CA ASP A 51 0.64 -24.80 -12.15
C ASP A 51 -0.27 -23.70 -12.76
N HIS A 52 -1.38 -23.39 -12.09
CA HIS A 52 -2.37 -22.43 -12.57
C HIS A 52 -2.48 -21.19 -11.68
N ARG A 53 -1.84 -21.20 -10.52
CA ARG A 53 -2.01 -20.19 -9.47
C ARG A 53 -1.70 -18.77 -9.95
N LYS A 54 -0.56 -18.60 -10.62
CA LYS A 54 -0.09 -17.30 -11.15
C LYS A 54 -1.11 -16.66 -12.09
N ASN A 55 -1.57 -17.44 -13.07
CA ASN A 55 -2.55 -16.99 -14.05
C ASN A 55 -3.92 -16.73 -13.40
N ALA A 56 -4.34 -17.58 -12.46
CA ALA A 56 -5.60 -17.41 -11.75
C ALA A 56 -5.63 -16.09 -10.95
N ILE A 57 -4.55 -15.75 -10.24
CA ILE A 57 -4.44 -14.49 -9.49
C ILE A 57 -4.58 -13.27 -10.42
N ILE A 58 -3.90 -13.28 -11.57
CA ILE A 58 -3.96 -12.20 -12.55
C ILE A 58 -5.38 -12.04 -13.11
N GLU A 59 -6.02 -13.15 -13.49
CA GLU A 59 -7.39 -13.12 -14.05
C GLU A 59 -8.42 -12.70 -13.01
N ILE A 60 -8.30 -13.13 -11.75
CA ILE A 60 -9.17 -12.68 -10.65
C ILE A 60 -9.06 -11.16 -10.49
N CYS A 61 -7.85 -10.61 -10.45
CA CYS A 61 -7.64 -9.18 -10.35
C CYS A 61 -8.28 -8.41 -11.52
N LYS A 62 -8.21 -8.94 -12.75
CA LYS A 62 -8.89 -8.36 -13.92
C LYS A 62 -10.42 -8.41 -13.77
N CYS A 63 -10.98 -9.55 -13.37
CA CYS A 63 -12.41 -9.74 -13.16
C CYS A 63 -12.98 -8.80 -12.09
N ILE A 64 -12.24 -8.57 -11.01
CA ILE A 64 -12.61 -7.63 -9.95
C ILE A 64 -12.68 -6.19 -10.49
N LYS A 65 -11.71 -5.80 -11.32
CA LYS A 65 -11.66 -4.44 -11.88
C LYS A 65 -12.73 -4.18 -12.94
N SER A 66 -13.16 -5.21 -13.67
CA SER A 66 -14.16 -5.08 -14.74
C SER A 66 -15.60 -5.10 -14.23
N ASP A 67 -15.90 -5.81 -13.14
CA ASP A 67 -17.25 -5.97 -12.62
C ASP A 67 -17.33 -5.73 -11.10
N LYS A 68 -17.93 -4.59 -10.73
CA LYS A 68 -18.14 -4.17 -9.34
C LYS A 68 -19.06 -5.10 -8.53
N ASN A 69 -19.85 -5.95 -9.17
CA ASN A 69 -20.67 -6.92 -8.44
C ASN A 69 -19.82 -8.11 -7.94
N ASN A 70 -18.70 -8.42 -8.61
CA ASN A 70 -17.81 -9.48 -8.19
C ASN A 70 -16.90 -9.05 -7.03
N SER A 71 -16.68 -7.75 -6.85
CA SER A 71 -15.77 -7.24 -5.82
C SER A 71 -16.30 -7.37 -4.40
N SER A 72 -17.63 -7.41 -4.20
CA SER A 72 -18.24 -7.56 -2.87
C SER A 72 -17.93 -8.90 -2.21
N ASN A 73 -17.72 -9.97 -2.99
CA ASN A 73 -17.54 -11.33 -2.47
C ASN A 73 -16.08 -11.79 -2.38
N VAL A 74 -15.12 -10.97 -2.81
CA VAL A 74 -13.68 -11.33 -2.87
C VAL A 74 -13.17 -11.73 -1.48
N GLY A 75 -13.53 -10.97 -0.45
CA GLY A 75 -13.15 -11.26 0.93
C GLY A 75 -13.66 -12.63 1.40
N TYR A 76 -14.89 -12.97 1.06
CA TYR A 76 -15.50 -14.25 1.41
C TYR A 76 -14.77 -15.43 0.76
N PHE A 77 -14.40 -15.31 -0.52
CA PHE A 77 -13.63 -16.35 -1.20
C PHE A 77 -12.27 -16.57 -0.54
N ILE A 78 -11.57 -15.49 -0.16
CA ILE A 78 -10.23 -15.58 0.43
C ILE A 78 -10.29 -16.12 1.86
N PHE A 79 -11.08 -15.47 2.74
CA PHE A 79 -11.08 -15.78 4.17
C PHE A 79 -12.05 -16.90 4.57
N GLY A 80 -13.07 -17.17 3.76
CA GLY A 80 -13.93 -18.35 3.92
C GLY A 80 -13.22 -19.67 3.54
N ARG A 81 -12.09 -19.60 2.84
CA ARG A 81 -11.30 -20.77 2.41
C ARG A 81 -9.81 -20.57 2.74
N PRO A 82 -9.33 -21.01 3.92
CA PRO A 82 -7.96 -20.76 4.38
C PRO A 82 -6.85 -21.18 3.39
N GLY A 83 -7.10 -22.19 2.55
CA GLY A 83 -6.18 -22.61 1.50
C GLY A 83 -5.92 -21.54 0.44
N ILE A 84 -6.89 -20.66 0.18
CA ILE A 84 -6.74 -19.55 -0.77
C ILE A 84 -5.84 -18.46 -0.17
N SER A 85 -6.08 -18.05 1.07
CA SER A 85 -5.18 -17.13 1.79
C SER A 85 -3.75 -17.66 1.85
N ALA A 86 -3.58 -18.94 2.17
CA ALA A 86 -2.27 -19.59 2.20
C ALA A 86 -1.60 -19.59 0.81
N ALA A 87 -2.35 -19.86 -0.26
CA ALA A 87 -1.83 -19.84 -1.62
C ALA A 87 -1.41 -18.43 -2.08
N LEU A 88 -2.16 -17.38 -1.72
CA LEU A 88 -1.77 -15.99 -1.96
C LEU A 88 -0.47 -15.63 -1.21
N LEU A 89 -0.34 -16.12 0.03
CA LEU A 89 0.89 -15.96 0.81
C LEU A 89 2.07 -16.71 0.17
N CYS A 90 1.85 -17.93 -0.36
CA CYS A 90 2.88 -18.67 -1.08
C CYS A 90 3.40 -17.90 -2.31
N GLU A 91 2.52 -17.29 -3.12
CA GLU A 91 2.99 -16.48 -4.26
C GLU A 91 3.67 -15.18 -3.85
N THR A 92 3.29 -14.63 -2.70
CA THR A 92 4.05 -13.53 -2.09
C THR A 92 5.46 -14.02 -1.73
N PHE A 93 5.60 -15.17 -1.08
CA PHE A 93 6.93 -15.66 -0.71
C PHE A 93 7.79 -16.14 -1.88
N GLU A 94 7.18 -16.71 -2.92
CA GLU A 94 7.86 -17.17 -4.14
C GLU A 94 8.55 -16.00 -4.88
N HIS A 95 7.99 -14.81 -4.77
CA HIS A 95 8.51 -13.60 -5.39
C HIS A 95 9.07 -12.62 -4.36
N TYR A 96 9.38 -13.09 -3.16
CA TYR A 96 9.83 -12.21 -2.09
C TYR A 96 11.22 -11.66 -2.41
N PRO A 97 11.45 -10.35 -2.23
CA PRO A 97 12.76 -9.79 -2.47
C PRO A 97 13.67 -10.19 -1.31
N TYR A 98 14.38 -11.31 -1.39
CA TYR A 98 15.37 -11.70 -0.35
C TYR A 98 16.75 -11.09 -0.60
N ASP A 99 17.09 -10.85 -1.86
CA ASP A 99 18.36 -10.28 -2.29
C ASP A 99 18.10 -9.06 -3.18
N LYS A 100 18.53 -7.87 -2.73
CA LYS A 100 18.40 -6.63 -3.49
C LYS A 100 19.17 -6.67 -4.82
N ARG A 101 20.19 -7.52 -4.96
CA ARG A 101 21.02 -7.61 -6.17
C ARG A 101 20.31 -8.33 -7.30
N VAL A 102 19.30 -9.14 -7.00
CA VAL A 102 18.55 -9.91 -8.00
C VAL A 102 17.33 -9.08 -8.43
N PRO A 103 17.29 -8.62 -9.69
CA PRO A 103 16.14 -7.88 -10.17
C PRO A 103 14.91 -8.80 -10.28
N VAL A 104 13.76 -8.28 -9.89
CA VAL A 104 12.49 -9.00 -9.97
C VAL A 104 12.04 -9.08 -11.44
N SER A 105 11.49 -10.23 -11.85
CA SER A 105 11.00 -10.42 -13.22
C SER A 105 9.69 -9.64 -13.48
N SER A 106 9.43 -9.22 -14.72
CA SER A 106 8.17 -8.53 -15.07
C SER A 106 6.92 -9.36 -14.76
N THR A 107 6.99 -10.69 -14.88
CA THR A 107 5.89 -11.60 -14.48
C THR A 107 5.65 -11.55 -12.97
N SER A 108 6.72 -11.55 -12.16
CA SER A 108 6.62 -11.40 -10.72
C SER A 108 5.99 -10.05 -10.32
N PHE A 109 6.36 -8.96 -11.01
CA PHE A 109 5.73 -7.65 -10.82
C PHE A 109 4.22 -7.68 -11.12
N GLU A 110 3.77 -8.38 -12.16
CA GLU A 110 2.35 -8.51 -12.49
C GLU A 110 1.58 -9.31 -11.44
N ILE A 111 2.15 -10.41 -10.95
CA ILE A 111 1.54 -11.26 -9.90
C ILE A 111 1.39 -10.47 -8.60
N ILE A 112 2.46 -9.84 -8.12
CA ILE A 112 2.42 -9.08 -6.87
C ILE A 112 1.48 -7.88 -6.97
N ARG A 113 1.48 -7.15 -8.09
CA ARG A 113 0.49 -6.08 -8.33
C ARG A 113 -0.94 -6.60 -8.35
N SER A 114 -1.16 -7.83 -8.81
CA SER A 114 -2.48 -8.46 -8.80
C SER A 114 -2.92 -8.81 -7.37
N ILE A 115 -2.02 -9.34 -6.55
CA ILE A 115 -2.27 -9.57 -5.12
C ILE A 115 -2.60 -8.25 -4.40
N ILE A 116 -1.82 -7.20 -4.63
CA ILE A 116 -2.05 -5.85 -4.09
C ILE A 116 -3.46 -5.36 -4.48
N GLY A 117 -3.85 -5.51 -5.75
CA GLY A 117 -5.17 -5.10 -6.22
C GLY A 117 -6.31 -5.88 -5.55
N ILE A 118 -6.15 -7.19 -5.39
CA ILE A 118 -7.12 -8.05 -4.69
C ILE A 118 -7.27 -7.61 -3.24
N PHE A 119 -6.16 -7.41 -2.51
CA PHE A 119 -6.19 -6.97 -1.12
C PHE A 119 -6.79 -5.58 -0.95
N GLN A 120 -6.47 -4.65 -1.86
CA GLN A 120 -7.05 -3.32 -1.86
C GLN A 120 -8.58 -3.39 -1.99
N GLU A 121 -9.08 -4.29 -2.83
CA GLU A 121 -10.52 -4.50 -2.99
C GLU A 121 -11.19 -5.06 -1.73
N VAL A 122 -10.57 -6.05 -1.07
CA VAL A 122 -11.07 -6.60 0.20
C VAL A 122 -11.21 -5.49 1.25
N ILE A 123 -10.20 -4.61 1.35
CA ILE A 123 -10.24 -3.47 2.28
C ILE A 123 -11.41 -2.54 1.94
N MET A 124 -11.63 -2.25 0.65
CA MET A 124 -12.70 -1.36 0.20
C MET A 124 -14.11 -1.89 0.53
N HIS A 125 -14.36 -3.19 0.34
CA HIS A 125 -15.71 -3.79 0.47
C HIS A 125 -16.10 -4.25 1.89
N GLY A 126 -15.14 -4.34 2.81
CA GLY A 126 -15.37 -4.14 4.24
C GLY A 126 -15.93 -5.25 5.10
N GLU A 127 -16.60 -6.25 4.53
CA GLU A 127 -17.10 -7.39 5.32
C GLU A 127 -15.95 -8.19 5.94
N HIS A 128 -14.89 -8.43 5.17
CA HIS A 128 -13.71 -9.21 5.57
C HIS A 128 -12.43 -8.37 5.70
N ARG A 129 -12.54 -7.04 5.80
CA ARG A 129 -11.33 -6.18 5.89
C ARG A 129 -10.52 -6.46 7.16
N TYR A 130 -11.19 -6.75 8.28
CA TYR A 130 -10.52 -7.06 9.54
C TYR A 130 -9.89 -8.45 9.53
N ASP A 131 -10.42 -9.41 8.76
CA ASP A 131 -9.79 -10.72 8.58
C ASP A 131 -8.44 -10.56 7.86
N LEU A 132 -8.40 -9.74 6.80
CA LEU A 132 -7.17 -9.39 6.11
C LEU A 132 -6.20 -8.65 7.03
N PHE A 133 -6.67 -7.66 7.78
CA PHE A 133 -5.85 -6.90 8.71
C PHE A 133 -5.21 -7.80 9.79
N ASN A 134 -6.02 -8.64 10.44
CA ASN A 134 -5.57 -9.51 11.53
C ASN A 134 -4.71 -10.69 11.05
N SER A 135 -4.80 -11.07 9.77
CA SER A 135 -3.99 -12.15 9.21
C SER A 135 -2.50 -11.83 9.11
N GLY A 136 -2.12 -10.55 9.20
CA GLY A 136 -0.75 -10.10 8.97
C GLY A 136 -0.31 -10.14 7.50
N LEU A 137 -1.16 -10.55 6.55
CA LEU A 137 -0.79 -10.66 5.14
C LEU A 137 -0.25 -9.36 4.53
N LEU A 138 -0.73 -8.21 5.02
CA LEU A 138 -0.28 -6.90 4.55
C LEU A 138 1.19 -6.64 4.92
N THR A 139 1.69 -7.11 6.07
CA THR A 139 3.08 -6.84 6.49
C THR A 139 4.10 -7.48 5.56
N TYR A 140 3.78 -8.64 4.98
CA TYR A 140 4.62 -9.32 3.98
C TYR A 140 4.75 -8.55 2.67
N LEU A 141 3.93 -7.52 2.43
CA LEU A 141 4.05 -6.67 1.24
C LEU A 141 5.01 -5.49 1.44
N LEU A 142 5.42 -5.16 2.67
CA LEU A 142 6.31 -4.02 2.94
C LEU A 142 7.69 -4.14 2.26
N PRO A 143 8.36 -5.31 2.24
CA PRO A 143 9.68 -5.43 1.62
C PRO A 143 9.69 -5.13 0.12
N TYR A 144 8.54 -5.18 -0.55
CA TYR A 144 8.43 -4.88 -1.97
C TYR A 144 8.66 -3.41 -2.33
N PHE A 145 8.72 -2.51 -1.35
CA PHE A 145 9.17 -1.13 -1.57
C PHE A 145 10.67 -1.01 -1.90
N ASN A 146 11.44 -2.09 -1.66
CA ASN A 146 12.88 -2.12 -1.81
C ASN A 146 13.34 -2.93 -3.04
N VAL A 147 12.43 -3.34 -3.91
CA VAL A 147 12.79 -4.18 -5.06
C VAL A 147 13.53 -3.38 -6.13
N ASN A 148 14.46 -4.06 -6.79
CA ASN A 148 15.16 -3.54 -7.96
C ASN A 148 14.57 -4.17 -9.23
N GLY A 149 14.52 -3.41 -10.32
CA GLY A 149 13.94 -3.86 -11.59
C GLY A 149 13.91 -2.74 -12.63
N GLN A 150 13.14 -2.94 -13.70
CA GLN A 150 12.89 -1.88 -14.68
C GLN A 150 12.16 -0.71 -14.00
N ALA A 151 12.60 0.52 -14.26
CA ALA A 151 12.07 1.71 -13.60
C ALA A 151 10.54 1.82 -13.68
N PHE A 152 9.96 1.50 -14.85
CA PHE A 152 8.52 1.50 -15.06
C PHE A 152 7.78 0.46 -14.20
N ASP A 153 8.26 -0.78 -14.16
CA ASP A 153 7.64 -1.87 -13.38
C ASP A 153 7.70 -1.58 -11.88
N VAL A 154 8.85 -1.09 -11.40
CA VAL A 154 9.08 -0.70 -10.00
C VAL A 154 8.15 0.45 -9.62
N GLU A 155 8.05 1.49 -10.46
CA GLU A 155 7.17 2.63 -10.21
C GLU A 155 5.70 2.20 -10.09
N HIS A 156 5.23 1.34 -10.99
CA HIS A 156 3.86 0.81 -10.95
C HIS A 156 3.60 -0.06 -9.73
N LEU A 157 4.57 -0.85 -9.29
CA LEU A 157 4.47 -1.62 -8.05
C LEU A 157 4.36 -0.70 -6.84
N HIS A 158 5.26 0.29 -6.73
CA HIS A 158 5.27 1.24 -5.63
C HIS A 158 3.98 2.07 -5.58
N ALA A 159 3.46 2.50 -6.73
CA ALA A 159 2.16 3.16 -6.82
C ALA A 159 1.03 2.29 -6.25
N GLY A 160 1.04 0.99 -6.58
CA GLY A 160 0.09 0.01 -6.06
C GLY A 160 0.20 -0.19 -4.55
N LEU A 161 1.42 -0.36 -4.04
CA LEU A 161 1.68 -0.50 -2.61
C LEU A 161 1.23 0.74 -1.83
N LEU A 162 1.60 1.94 -2.29
CA LEU A 162 1.14 3.20 -1.68
C LEU A 162 -0.38 3.31 -1.73
N GLY A 163 -1.00 2.94 -2.84
CA GLY A 163 -2.46 2.91 -2.98
C GLY A 163 -3.13 1.96 -1.98
N LEU A 164 -2.57 0.76 -1.78
CA LEU A 164 -3.05 -0.21 -0.80
C LEU A 164 -2.96 0.34 0.63
N TYR A 165 -1.79 0.84 1.03
CA TYR A 165 -1.60 1.36 2.39
C TYR A 165 -2.36 2.66 2.65
N ALA A 166 -2.54 3.51 1.63
CA ALA A 166 -3.38 4.70 1.75
C ALA A 166 -4.88 4.34 1.81
N THR A 167 -5.29 3.26 1.14
CA THR A 167 -6.64 2.70 1.26
C THR A 167 -6.85 2.15 2.67
N MET A 168 -5.88 1.40 3.20
CA MET A 168 -5.88 0.90 4.58
C MET A 168 -6.02 2.06 5.58
N SER A 169 -5.15 3.08 5.51
CA SER A 169 -5.18 4.22 6.44
C SER A 169 -6.46 5.06 6.37
N SER A 170 -7.24 4.92 5.30
CA SER A 170 -8.54 5.58 5.13
C SER A 170 -9.70 4.75 5.71
N LYS A 171 -9.58 3.42 5.76
CA LYS A 171 -10.66 2.50 6.15
C LYS A 171 -10.56 1.96 7.57
N PHE A 172 -9.39 2.00 8.18
CA PHE A 172 -9.15 1.56 9.56
C PHE A 172 -9.05 2.76 10.51
N THR A 173 -9.29 2.51 11.81
CA THR A 173 -9.16 3.55 12.83
C THR A 173 -7.69 3.88 13.10
N LEU A 174 -7.41 5.01 13.74
CA LEU A 174 -6.04 5.35 14.12
C LEU A 174 -5.45 4.32 15.10
N ASP A 175 -6.26 3.77 16.00
CA ASP A 175 -5.82 2.75 16.96
C ASP A 175 -5.46 1.43 16.26
N ASP A 176 -6.27 1.00 15.28
CA ASP A 176 -5.94 -0.16 14.43
C ASP A 176 -4.60 0.09 13.71
N MET A 177 -4.44 1.26 13.10
CA MET A 177 -3.19 1.62 12.43
C MET A 177 -2.02 1.56 13.41
N GLU A 178 -2.12 2.16 14.61
CA GLU A 178 -1.07 2.07 15.64
C GLU A 178 -0.75 0.63 16.03
N ALA A 179 -1.74 -0.26 16.13
CA ALA A 179 -1.52 -1.69 16.37
C ALA A 179 -0.77 -2.36 15.21
N PHE A 180 -1.10 -2.03 13.96
CA PHE A 180 -0.39 -2.54 12.77
C PHE A 180 1.10 -2.16 12.78
N PHE A 181 1.41 -0.89 13.08
CA PHE A 181 2.80 -0.45 13.22
C PHE A 181 3.48 -1.13 14.42
N SER A 182 2.82 -1.20 15.57
CA SER A 182 3.39 -1.86 16.76
C SER A 182 3.77 -3.33 16.52
N PHE A 183 2.98 -4.03 15.70
CA PHE A 183 3.26 -5.43 15.33
C PHE A 183 4.35 -5.55 14.25
N SER A 184 4.39 -4.61 13.29
CA SER A 184 5.36 -4.60 12.20
C SER A 184 6.77 -4.16 12.64
N TYR A 185 6.83 -3.26 13.62
CA TYR A 185 8.05 -2.78 14.27
C TYR A 185 8.12 -3.42 15.64
N GLY A 186 8.55 -4.68 15.70
CA GLY A 186 8.98 -5.30 16.95
C GLY A 186 9.87 -4.31 17.72
N HIS A 187 9.73 -4.27 19.05
CA HIS A 187 10.35 -3.32 19.98
C HIS A 187 11.58 -2.60 19.40
N PRO A 188 11.66 -1.24 19.45
CA PRO A 188 12.85 -0.54 18.98
C PRO A 188 14.06 -1.20 19.61
N PRO A 189 15.12 -1.54 18.84
CA PRO A 189 16.32 -2.08 19.43
C PRO A 189 16.74 -1.07 20.49
N HIS A 190 16.71 -1.52 21.74
CA HIS A 190 17.33 -0.78 22.81
C HIS A 190 18.74 -0.45 22.33
N SER A 191 19.04 0.83 22.39
CA SER A 191 20.34 1.40 22.13
C SER A 191 21.35 0.82 23.12
N ASP A 192 21.80 -0.40 22.88
CA ASP A 192 23.00 -0.94 23.51
C ASP A 192 24.17 -0.63 22.58
N ASN A 193 24.78 0.52 22.86
CA ASN A 193 26.20 0.81 22.72
C ASN A 193 26.94 0.07 21.58
N PHE A 194 26.75 0.54 20.33
CA PHE A 194 27.86 0.50 19.37
C PHE A 194 28.78 1.68 19.67
N ASN A 195 29.57 1.55 20.73
CA ASN A 195 30.76 2.37 20.89
C ASN A 195 31.75 1.95 19.81
N GLU A 196 32.12 2.91 18.98
CA GLU A 196 33.34 2.89 18.19
C GLU A 196 34.52 2.55 19.12
N THR A 197 35.02 1.32 19.01
CA THR A 197 36.40 1.04 19.37
C THR A 197 37.08 0.51 18.13
N ASN A 198 37.79 1.42 17.47
CA ASN A 198 38.91 1.14 16.59
C ASN A 198 39.75 -0.01 17.17
N ASN A 199 39.96 -1.05 16.38
CA ASN A 199 41.19 -1.85 16.36
C ASN A 199 41.19 -2.62 15.04
N GLU A 200 42.00 -2.13 14.10
CA GLU A 200 42.47 -2.93 12.97
C GLU A 200 43.31 -4.08 13.53
N GLU A 201 42.95 -5.33 13.22
CA GLU A 201 43.89 -6.42 12.91
C GLU A 201 43.14 -7.70 12.52
N GLY A 202 43.21 -8.00 11.21
CA GLY A 202 43.31 -9.35 10.63
C GLY A 202 42.36 -10.47 11.09
N ILE A 203 41.16 -10.55 10.49
CA ILE A 203 40.59 -11.83 10.02
C ILE A 203 39.92 -11.59 8.66
N THR A 204 40.56 -12.09 7.62
CA THR A 204 39.98 -12.24 6.27
C THR A 204 38.86 -13.29 6.28
N ASN A 205 37.82 -13.03 5.50
CA ASN A 205 36.72 -13.93 5.14
C ASN A 205 35.64 -14.26 6.19
N ARG A 206 34.59 -13.43 6.22
CA ARG A 206 33.16 -13.84 6.16
C ARG A 206 32.22 -12.62 6.22
N ASN A 207 32.28 -11.75 5.21
CA ASN A 207 31.30 -10.67 5.01
C ASN A 207 30.39 -10.94 3.80
N ASP A 208 30.00 -12.21 3.61
CA ASP A 208 28.81 -12.59 2.83
C ASP A 208 27.60 -12.70 3.78
N ILE A 209 27.48 -11.75 4.72
CA ILE A 209 26.24 -11.61 5.48
C ILE A 209 25.27 -10.98 4.49
N ILE A 210 24.33 -11.80 4.02
CA ILE A 210 23.11 -11.42 3.30
C ILE A 210 22.68 -10.05 3.84
N ASP A 211 22.56 -9.04 2.97
CA ASP A 211 21.94 -7.74 3.28
C ASP A 211 20.44 -7.99 3.58
N CYS A 212 20.16 -8.65 4.70
CA CYS A 212 18.83 -8.89 5.21
C CYS A 212 18.20 -7.53 5.51
N PHE A 213 17.00 -7.32 4.98
CA PHE A 213 16.27 -6.07 5.06
C PHE A 213 16.22 -5.55 6.49
N SER A 214 16.85 -4.40 6.73
CA SER A 214 16.27 -3.42 7.65
C SER A 214 14.94 -3.04 7.01
N LEU A 215 13.82 -3.42 7.63
CA LEU A 215 12.50 -3.00 7.20
C LEU A 215 12.45 -1.49 7.42
N GLU A 216 12.87 -0.71 6.41
CA GLU A 216 12.63 0.72 6.41
C GLU A 216 11.14 0.94 6.65
N ASP A 217 10.82 1.82 7.60
CA ASP A 217 9.44 2.00 8.00
C ASP A 217 8.63 2.52 6.80
N LEU A 218 7.36 2.12 6.68
CA LEU A 218 6.43 2.62 5.68
C LEU A 218 6.46 4.15 5.58
N LEU A 219 6.71 4.86 6.69
CA LEU A 219 6.95 6.31 6.68
C LEU A 219 8.13 6.71 5.78
N THR A 220 9.28 6.05 5.89
CA THR A 220 10.47 6.31 5.09
C THR A 220 10.21 6.02 3.60
N HIS A 221 9.57 4.90 3.28
CA HIS A 221 9.19 4.58 1.90
C HIS A 221 8.20 5.60 1.32
N THR A 222 7.25 6.07 2.14
CA THR A 222 6.33 7.14 1.77
C THR A 222 7.08 8.43 1.45
N LEU A 223 8.08 8.79 2.24
CA LEU A 223 8.91 9.97 2.01
C LEU A 223 9.76 9.86 0.74
N TYR A 224 10.37 8.70 0.47
CA TYR A 224 11.11 8.48 -0.77
C TYR A 224 10.23 8.62 -2.02
N ALA A 225 8.99 8.13 -1.96
CA ALA A 225 8.04 8.22 -3.07
C ALA A 225 7.61 9.66 -3.41
N LEU A 226 7.75 10.62 -2.48
CA LEU A 226 7.44 12.03 -2.74
C LEU A 226 8.51 12.73 -3.57
N LEU A 227 9.74 12.22 -3.53
CA LEU A 227 10.94 12.85 -4.11
C LEU A 227 11.42 12.21 -5.39
N GLN A 228 11.43 10.87 -5.43
CA GLN A 228 11.87 10.15 -6.61
C GLN A 228 10.96 10.47 -7.80
N GLY A 229 11.43 10.21 -9.02
CA GLY A 229 10.73 10.43 -10.29
C GLY A 229 9.38 9.71 -10.46
N ALA A 230 8.77 9.31 -9.35
CA ALA A 230 7.44 8.76 -9.24
C ALA A 230 6.41 9.67 -9.92
N GLY A 231 5.57 9.03 -10.72
CA GLY A 231 4.46 9.64 -11.41
C GLY A 231 3.50 10.34 -10.46
N GLN A 232 2.64 11.17 -11.05
CA GLN A 232 1.70 11.99 -10.30
C GLN A 232 0.85 11.18 -9.32
N ALA A 233 0.36 10.01 -9.74
CA ALA A 233 -0.45 9.14 -8.91
C ALA A 233 0.28 8.69 -7.63
N SER A 234 1.55 8.30 -7.75
CA SER A 234 2.38 7.86 -6.62
C SER A 234 2.60 9.00 -5.62
N LYS A 235 2.86 10.23 -6.09
CA LYS A 235 2.99 11.40 -5.21
C LYS A 235 1.70 11.70 -4.45
N HIS A 236 0.55 11.60 -5.11
CA HIS A 236 -0.75 11.78 -4.45
C HIS A 236 -0.99 10.70 -3.38
N MET A 237 -0.77 9.43 -3.71
CA MET A 237 -0.97 8.32 -2.76
C MET A 237 -0.01 8.40 -1.58
N ALA A 238 1.26 8.72 -1.84
CA ALA A 238 2.27 8.91 -0.80
C ALA A 238 1.89 10.07 0.12
N LEU A 239 1.45 11.20 -0.43
CA LEU A 239 1.09 12.35 0.40
C LEU A 239 -0.19 12.09 1.23
N MET A 240 -1.18 11.42 0.64
CA MET A 240 -2.38 10.98 1.35
C MET A 240 -2.04 9.99 2.48
N LEU A 241 -1.11 9.07 2.23
CA LEU A 241 -0.62 8.16 3.26
C LEU A 241 0.14 8.93 4.35
N LEU A 242 1.05 9.84 3.98
CA LEU A 242 1.83 10.64 4.91
C LEU A 242 0.94 11.45 5.85
N SER A 243 -0.10 12.11 5.34
CA SER A 243 -1.01 12.91 6.18
C SER A 243 -1.73 12.08 7.23
N ARG A 244 -1.94 10.78 6.96
CA ARG A 244 -2.49 9.81 7.92
C ARG A 244 -1.43 9.26 8.87
N LEU A 245 -0.22 8.96 8.38
CA LEU A 245 0.87 8.48 9.24
C LEU A 245 1.25 9.52 10.29
N LEU A 246 1.25 10.80 9.95
CA LEU A 246 1.53 11.89 10.89
C LEU A 246 0.44 12.06 11.97
N LYS A 247 -0.75 11.46 11.80
CA LYS A 247 -1.78 11.40 12.86
C LYS A 247 -1.47 10.37 13.94
N LEU A 248 -0.60 9.40 13.66
CA LEU A 248 -0.22 8.35 14.60
C LEU A 248 0.75 8.89 15.65
N LYS A 249 0.49 8.61 16.93
CA LYS A 249 1.31 9.11 18.05
C LYS A 249 2.72 8.56 17.98
N GLN A 250 2.86 7.27 17.66
CA GLN A 250 4.16 6.61 17.53
C GLN A 250 5.02 7.26 16.44
N GLN A 251 4.42 7.61 15.30
CA GLN A 251 5.15 8.21 14.19
C GLN A 251 5.57 9.65 14.53
N ARG A 252 4.71 10.45 15.17
CA ARG A 252 5.13 11.78 15.68
C ARG A 252 6.23 11.67 16.73
N ALA A 253 6.14 10.70 17.64
CA ALA A 253 7.17 10.48 18.64
C ALA A 253 8.56 10.20 18.03
N ARG A 254 8.60 9.46 16.90
CA ARG A 254 9.84 9.22 16.14
C ARG A 254 10.41 10.50 15.52
N LEU A 255 9.58 11.46 15.14
CA LEU A 255 10.04 12.77 14.65
C LEU A 255 10.65 13.63 15.77
N TYR A 256 10.31 13.38 17.04
CA TYR A 256 10.99 14.04 18.16
C TYR A 256 12.44 13.58 18.28
N THR A 257 12.68 12.27 18.16
CA THR A 257 13.99 11.65 18.43
C THR A 257 14.90 11.65 17.21
N ASN A 258 14.35 11.50 16.00
CA ASN A 258 15.12 11.47 14.77
C ASN A 258 15.04 12.80 14.00
N HIS A 259 16.03 13.67 14.24
CA HIS A 259 16.15 14.95 13.54
C HIS A 259 16.32 14.82 12.03
N GLY A 260 17.01 13.78 11.55
CA GLY A 260 17.18 13.52 10.13
C GLY A 260 15.84 13.25 9.44
N LEU A 261 15.01 12.41 10.05
CA LEU A 261 13.68 12.08 9.57
C LEU A 261 12.76 13.32 9.56
N PHE A 262 12.77 14.12 10.63
CA PHE A 262 12.03 15.38 10.68
C PHE A 262 12.43 16.33 9.54
N ASN A 263 13.72 16.52 9.32
CA ASN A 263 14.23 17.38 8.24
C ASN A 263 13.82 16.85 6.87
N GLN A 264 13.80 15.52 6.66
CA GLN A 264 13.31 14.91 5.43
C GLN A 264 11.83 15.18 5.19
N VAL A 265 10.97 15.06 6.22
CA VAL A 265 9.54 15.40 6.12
C VAL A 265 9.36 16.85 5.68
N ILE A 266 10.01 17.78 6.38
CA ILE A 266 9.92 19.22 6.07
C ILE A 266 10.42 19.51 4.65
N TRP A 267 11.55 18.92 4.25
CA TRP A 267 12.12 19.11 2.93
C TRP A 267 11.18 18.60 1.82
N ASN A 268 10.57 17.44 2.02
CA ASN A 268 9.61 16.85 1.07
C ASN A 268 8.35 17.70 0.93
N LEU A 269 7.77 18.14 2.05
CA LEU A 269 6.58 19.00 2.02
C LEU A 269 6.89 20.33 1.32
N THR A 270 8.03 20.95 1.62
CA THR A 270 8.48 22.18 0.95
C THR A 270 8.67 21.97 -0.56
N HIS A 271 9.26 20.84 -0.95
CA HIS A 271 9.45 20.50 -2.35
C HIS A 271 8.11 20.31 -3.10
N ILE A 272 7.14 19.64 -2.48
CA ILE A 272 5.78 19.46 -3.04
C ILE A 272 5.07 20.79 -3.19
N MET A 273 5.18 21.68 -2.21
CA MET A 273 4.61 23.02 -2.30
C MET A 273 5.16 23.81 -3.48
N ARG A 274 6.49 23.80 -3.67
CA ARG A 274 7.12 24.41 -4.84
C ARG A 274 6.63 23.76 -6.12
N TYR A 275 6.53 22.43 -6.14
CA TYR A 275 6.00 21.69 -7.28
C TYR A 275 4.57 22.14 -7.65
N ILE A 276 3.68 22.30 -6.66
CA ILE A 276 2.32 22.82 -6.86
C ILE A 276 2.37 24.24 -7.42
N SER A 277 3.21 25.11 -6.86
CA SER A 277 3.35 26.49 -7.34
C SER A 277 3.83 26.58 -8.78
N HIS A 278 4.75 25.71 -9.21
CA HIS A 278 5.26 25.72 -10.59
C HIS A 278 4.25 25.14 -11.58
N ARG A 279 3.37 24.23 -11.13
CA ARG A 279 2.36 23.61 -11.96
C ARG A 279 1.19 24.56 -12.26
N MET A 280 0.87 25.45 -11.33
CA MET A 280 -0.28 26.36 -11.43
C MET A 280 0.12 27.68 -12.11
N THR A 281 0.42 27.63 -13.42
CA THR A 281 0.72 28.85 -14.19
C THR A 281 -0.57 29.61 -14.58
N PRO A 282 -0.50 30.91 -14.90
CA PRO A 282 -1.67 31.69 -15.32
C PRO A 282 -2.39 31.10 -16.55
N GLU A 283 -1.64 30.53 -17.50
CA GLU A 283 -2.20 29.86 -18.68
C GLU A 283 -3.01 28.63 -18.27
N PHE A 284 -2.46 27.83 -17.35
CA PHE A 284 -3.09 26.63 -16.83
C PHE A 284 -4.37 26.95 -16.02
N GLN A 285 -4.36 28.04 -15.25
CA GLN A 285 -5.55 28.52 -14.53
C GLN A 285 -6.67 28.93 -15.49
N ALA A 286 -6.34 29.65 -16.57
CA ALA A 286 -7.31 30.06 -17.57
C ALA A 286 -7.93 28.86 -18.30
N GLU A 287 -7.11 27.85 -18.63
CA GLU A 287 -7.56 26.60 -19.24
C GLU A 287 -8.44 25.79 -18.27
N SER A 288 -8.02 25.65 -17.01
CA SER A 288 -8.77 24.94 -15.97
C SER A 288 -10.14 25.58 -15.72
N MET A 289 -10.22 26.91 -15.67
CA MET A 289 -11.49 27.62 -15.53
C MET A 289 -12.44 27.39 -16.71
N ARG A 290 -11.89 27.27 -17.92
CA ARG A 290 -12.66 26.93 -19.11
C ARG A 290 -13.18 25.50 -19.02
N GLU A 291 -12.34 24.56 -18.59
CA GLU A 291 -12.69 23.15 -18.46
C GLU A 291 -13.74 22.91 -17.37
N ILE A 292 -13.59 23.53 -16.20
CA ILE A 292 -14.56 23.45 -15.08
C ILE A 292 -15.94 23.99 -15.51
N ARG A 293 -15.97 25.06 -16.31
CA ARG A 293 -17.23 25.64 -16.82
C ARG A 293 -17.91 24.78 -17.89
N LEU A 294 -17.14 24.02 -18.66
CA LEU A 294 -17.64 23.22 -19.79
C LEU A 294 -17.93 21.77 -19.41
N SER A 295 -17.31 21.26 -18.34
CA SER A 295 -17.37 19.86 -17.96
C SER A 295 -18.10 19.68 -16.62
N ASN A 296 -19.23 18.96 -16.63
CA ASN A 296 -19.84 18.42 -15.40
C ASN A 296 -18.96 17.34 -14.71
N ARG A 297 -17.69 17.13 -15.13
CA ARG A 297 -16.72 16.19 -14.54
C ARG A 297 -15.65 16.88 -13.69
N GLY A 298 -16.04 17.85 -12.85
CA GLY A 298 -15.14 18.66 -12.04
C GLY A 298 -14.16 17.90 -11.13
N GLU A 299 -14.39 16.61 -10.83
CA GLU A 299 -13.52 15.81 -9.97
C GLU A 299 -12.24 15.27 -10.63
N GLN A 300 -12.14 15.31 -11.96
CA GLN A 300 -11.03 14.71 -12.72
C GLN A 300 -10.07 15.73 -13.34
N THR A 301 -10.30 17.03 -13.16
CA THR A 301 -9.42 18.05 -13.73
C THR A 301 -8.08 18.08 -13.00
N ILE A 302 -7.03 18.45 -13.73
CA ILE A 302 -5.68 18.63 -13.16
C ILE A 302 -5.71 19.67 -12.02
N PHE A 303 -6.60 20.67 -12.11
CA PHE A 303 -6.84 21.66 -11.06
C PHE A 303 -7.31 21.00 -9.75
N THR A 304 -8.34 20.16 -9.80
CA THR A 304 -8.88 19.47 -8.61
C THR A 304 -7.86 18.50 -8.01
N GLN A 305 -7.09 17.79 -8.84
CA GLN A 305 -6.01 16.92 -8.38
C GLN A 305 -4.91 17.72 -7.65
N THR A 306 -4.49 18.84 -8.24
CA THR A 306 -3.46 19.72 -7.66
C THR A 306 -3.96 20.39 -6.38
N LYS A 307 -5.24 20.77 -6.31
CA LYS A 307 -5.88 21.25 -5.07
C LYS A 307 -5.85 20.20 -3.97
N ARG A 308 -6.15 18.93 -4.29
CA ARG A 308 -6.07 17.82 -3.32
C ARG A 308 -4.64 17.58 -2.84
N LEU A 309 -3.62 17.74 -3.69
CA LEU A 309 -2.22 17.71 -3.24
C LEU A 309 -1.93 18.82 -2.24
N LEU A 310 -2.39 20.04 -2.51
CA LEU A 310 -2.22 21.14 -1.55
C LEU A 310 -2.91 20.83 -0.23
N GLN A 311 -4.15 20.33 -0.28
CA GLN A 311 -4.91 19.93 0.91
C GLN A 311 -4.11 18.95 1.78
N PHE A 312 -3.65 17.83 1.22
CA PHE A 312 -2.89 16.84 2.00
C PHE A 312 -1.53 17.39 2.49
N THR A 313 -0.92 18.32 1.74
CA THR A 313 0.31 18.99 2.18
C THR A 313 0.05 19.85 3.42
N ILE A 314 -1.03 20.64 3.39
CA ILE A 314 -1.48 21.47 4.53
C ILE A 314 -1.84 20.57 5.72
N GLU A 315 -2.61 19.50 5.50
CA GLU A 315 -2.94 18.54 6.56
C GLU A 315 -1.67 17.97 7.23
N CYS A 316 -0.60 17.70 6.46
CA CYS A 316 0.67 17.26 7.03
C CYS A 316 1.29 18.33 7.94
N PHE A 317 1.32 19.60 7.52
CA PHE A 317 1.81 20.70 8.36
C PHE A 317 0.97 20.91 9.60
N GLU A 318 -0.37 20.83 9.48
CA GLU A 318 -1.29 20.89 10.61
C GLU A 318 -0.94 19.83 11.66
N GLN A 319 -0.69 18.58 11.25
CA GLN A 319 -0.28 17.52 12.18
C GLN A 319 1.07 17.77 12.86
N LEU A 320 1.99 18.50 12.21
CA LEU A 320 3.26 18.90 12.81
C LEU A 320 3.08 20.07 13.79
N ILE A 321 2.10 20.96 13.56
CA ILE A 321 1.87 22.16 14.38
C ILE A 321 0.96 21.88 15.58
N ILE A 322 0.02 20.93 15.46
CA ILE A 322 -0.82 20.48 16.59
C ILE A 322 0.03 19.97 17.76
N ASP A 323 1.20 19.41 17.45
CA ASP A 323 2.14 18.91 18.45
C ASP A 323 3.07 20.03 18.94
N PRO A 324 3.08 20.40 20.24
CA PRO A 324 3.87 21.52 20.72
C PRO A 324 5.39 21.38 20.47
N VAL A 325 5.91 20.16 20.52
CA VAL A 325 7.35 19.89 20.33
C VAL A 325 7.72 20.04 18.87
N LEU A 326 6.93 19.45 17.96
CA LEU A 326 7.16 19.58 16.51
C LEU A 326 6.84 20.97 16.01
N CYS A 327 5.85 21.65 16.58
CA CYS A 327 5.53 23.04 16.29
C CYS A 327 6.74 23.92 16.56
N HIS A 328 7.32 23.84 17.77
CA HIS A 328 8.51 24.60 18.10
C HIS A 328 9.67 24.32 17.13
N LYS A 329 9.90 23.04 16.79
CA LYS A 329 10.89 22.66 15.77
C LYS A 329 10.57 23.18 14.37
N SER A 330 9.29 23.31 14.00
CA SER A 330 8.83 23.66 12.64
C SER A 330 8.77 25.17 12.39
N THR A 331 8.73 26.00 13.43
CA THR A 331 8.61 27.48 13.30
C THR A 331 9.66 28.09 12.36
N SER A 332 10.89 27.60 12.41
CA SER A 332 12.00 28.05 11.57
C SER A 332 11.97 27.50 10.13
N PHE A 333 11.14 26.49 9.85
CA PHE A 333 11.13 25.80 8.56
C PHE A 333 9.81 25.93 7.78
N LEU A 334 8.82 26.64 8.32
CA LEU A 334 7.56 26.85 7.60
C LEU A 334 7.84 27.60 6.27
N PRO A 335 7.43 27.04 5.12
CA PRO A 335 7.63 27.67 3.82
C PRO A 335 6.98 29.06 3.76
N VAL A 336 7.66 29.99 3.08
CA VAL A 336 7.17 31.38 2.94
C VAL A 336 5.85 31.42 2.17
N GLU A 337 5.65 30.46 1.28
CA GLU A 337 4.46 30.32 0.46
C GLU A 337 3.20 29.96 1.30
N LEU A 338 3.34 29.37 2.51
CA LEU A 338 2.21 29.20 3.45
C LEU A 338 1.89 30.48 4.21
N ARG A 339 2.86 31.39 4.36
CA ARG A 339 2.71 32.65 5.10
C ARG A 339 2.17 33.78 4.23
N SER A 340 1.98 33.55 2.94
CA SER A 340 1.51 34.54 1.98
C SER A 340 0.18 34.12 1.36
N ASN A 341 -0.52 35.06 0.71
CA ASN A 341 -1.73 34.77 -0.04
C ASN A 341 -1.48 34.03 -1.37
N HIS A 342 -0.25 33.54 -1.58
CA HIS A 342 0.21 32.95 -2.84
C HIS A 342 -0.70 31.80 -3.31
N PHE A 343 -0.99 30.82 -2.44
CA PHE A 343 -1.88 29.72 -2.85
C PHE A 343 -3.34 30.14 -2.98
N VAL A 344 -3.80 31.13 -2.21
CA VAL A 344 -5.16 31.68 -2.37
C VAL A 344 -5.32 32.30 -3.75
N GLU A 345 -4.32 33.05 -4.22
CA GLU A 345 -4.27 33.61 -5.57
C GLU A 345 -4.14 32.50 -6.63
N LEU A 346 -3.26 31.51 -6.40
CA LEU A 346 -3.07 30.40 -7.33
C LEU A 346 -4.33 29.54 -7.54
N PHE A 347 -5.18 29.46 -6.53
CA PHE A 347 -6.45 28.74 -6.57
C PHE A 347 -7.65 29.68 -6.71
N LEU A 348 -7.47 30.86 -7.32
CA LEU A 348 -8.55 31.77 -7.74
C LEU A 348 -9.48 32.23 -6.60
N GLN A 349 -8.90 32.53 -5.45
CA GLN A 349 -9.62 32.97 -4.24
C GLN A 349 -10.57 31.90 -3.69
N ASP A 350 -10.22 30.62 -3.84
CA ASP A 350 -10.99 29.51 -3.27
C ASP A 350 -11.05 29.59 -1.73
N GLU A 351 -12.27 29.71 -1.20
CA GLU A 351 -12.52 29.83 0.24
C GLU A 351 -12.05 28.61 1.05
N GLY A 352 -12.04 27.43 0.44
CA GLY A 352 -11.53 26.21 1.09
C GLY A 352 -10.02 26.29 1.31
N VAL A 353 -9.27 26.73 0.28
CA VAL A 353 -7.82 26.94 0.40
C VAL A 353 -7.50 28.03 1.43
N ARG A 354 -8.29 29.11 1.47
CA ARG A 354 -8.13 30.16 2.48
C ARG A 354 -8.33 29.60 3.89
N GLY A 355 -9.41 28.87 4.14
CA GLY A 355 -9.68 28.28 5.45
C GLY A 355 -8.60 27.30 5.92
N TRP A 356 -8.02 26.52 5.00
CA TRP A 356 -6.90 25.63 5.32
C TRP A 356 -5.64 26.39 5.75
N LEU A 357 -5.31 27.49 5.07
CA LEU A 357 -4.14 28.31 5.40
C LEU A 357 -4.32 29.10 6.69
N GLU A 358 -5.54 29.56 7.00
CA GLU A 358 -5.84 30.23 8.28
C GLU A 358 -5.70 29.31 9.51
N THR A 359 -5.73 27.98 9.29
CA THR A 359 -5.57 26.97 10.36
C THR A 359 -4.10 26.77 10.75
N ILE A 360 -3.16 27.06 9.84
CA ILE A 360 -1.71 26.94 10.02
C ILE A 360 -1.15 28.24 10.61
#